data_AF-A0A536Q8G3-F1
#
_entry.id   AF-A0A536Q8G3-F1
#
_cell.length_a   1.000
_cell.length_b   1.000
_cell.length_c   1.000
_cell.angle_alpha   90.00
_cell.angle_beta   90.00
_cell.angle_gamma   90.00
#
_symmetry.space_group_name_H-M   'P 1'
#
loop_
_entity.id
_entity.type
_entity.pdbx_description
1 polymer ?
#
loop_
_entity_poly.entity_id
_entity_poly.type
_entity_poly.pdbx_seq_one_letter_code
_entity_poly.pdbx_strand_id
1 'polypeptide(L)'
;MHASLVPTATDLAGLIGYVLGNPFLFISSSTVMTTGLVLGAVVMSFVPRGAPALRLAAPTLAMVLAYFGFGTIVLATEILVRFHATIPDATETQFASGIGHLLEAAAGVAILFPHLRRRSRRAWVVANAVAVAYWMAQVLILTPPWFAFQGQLEVVRMLALATLAAGALVSVLLWRSAQRPR
;
A
#
# COMPACT_ATOMS: atom_id res chain seq x y z
N MET A 1 -21.35 2.55 -29.84
CA MET A 1 -22.05 2.31 -28.56
C MET A 1 -21.64 3.40 -27.59
N HIS A 2 -22.56 4.25 -27.16
CA HIS A 2 -22.26 5.26 -26.14
C HIS A 2 -22.35 4.58 -24.77
N ALA A 3 -21.19 4.31 -24.16
CA ALA A 3 -21.14 3.90 -22.76
C ALA A 3 -21.61 5.09 -21.92
N SER A 4 -22.69 4.89 -21.16
CA SER A 4 -23.11 5.85 -20.14
C SER A 4 -21.95 6.07 -19.16
N LEU A 5 -21.63 7.33 -18.86
CA LEU A 5 -20.66 7.69 -17.81
C LEU A 5 -21.17 7.31 -16.41
N VAL A 6 -22.49 7.09 -16.26
CA VAL A 6 -23.11 6.68 -15.00
C VAL A 6 -23.38 5.17 -15.08
N PRO A 7 -22.77 4.36 -14.19
CA PRO A 7 -23.00 2.92 -14.15
C PRO A 7 -24.46 2.59 -13.87
N THR A 8 -25.01 1.62 -14.59
CA THR A 8 -26.35 1.09 -14.31
C THR A 8 -26.30 0.05 -13.18
N ALA A 9 -27.47 -0.30 -12.62
CA ALA A 9 -27.56 -1.37 -11.62
C ALA A 9 -27.04 -2.72 -12.15
N THR A 10 -27.24 -2.98 -13.44
CA THR A 10 -26.71 -4.16 -14.15
C THR A 10 -25.19 -4.13 -14.30
N ASP A 11 -24.60 -2.95 -14.53
CA ASP A 11 -23.14 -2.81 -14.59
C ASP A 11 -22.52 -3.05 -13.20
N LEU A 12 -23.16 -2.56 -12.14
CA LEU A 12 -22.76 -2.83 -10.76
C LEU A 12 -22.90 -4.31 -10.37
N ALA A 13 -24.00 -4.96 -10.76
CA ALA A 13 -24.21 -6.39 -10.51
C ALA A 13 -23.20 -7.25 -11.31
N GLY A 14 -22.92 -6.87 -12.56
CA GLY A 14 -21.90 -7.50 -13.41
C GLY A 14 -20.49 -7.33 -12.82
N LEU A 15 -20.17 -6.15 -12.31
CA LEU A 15 -18.92 -5.89 -11.60
C LEU A 15 -18.80 -6.77 -10.34
N ILE A 16 -19.84 -6.84 -9.50
CA ILE A 16 -19.86 -7.69 -8.31
C ILE A 16 -19.70 -9.17 -8.69
N GLY A 17 -20.43 -9.64 -9.69
CA GLY A 17 -20.32 -11.01 -10.20
C GLY A 17 -18.91 -11.32 -10.72
N TYR A 18 -18.31 -10.38 -11.45
CA TYR A 18 -16.95 -10.50 -11.95
C TYR A 18 -15.92 -10.52 -10.81
N VAL A 19 -16.09 -9.70 -9.77
CA VAL A 19 -15.26 -9.68 -8.55
C VAL A 19 -15.32 -11.03 -7.84
N LEU A 20 -16.52 -11.54 -7.60
CA LEU A 20 -16.74 -12.80 -6.89
C LEU A 20 -16.29 -14.02 -7.71
N GLY A 21 -16.38 -13.96 -9.03
CA GLY A 21 -15.91 -15.01 -9.95
C GLY A 21 -14.40 -15.00 -10.19
N ASN A 22 -13.73 -13.87 -9.95
CA ASN A 22 -12.28 -13.72 -10.14
C ASN A 22 -11.61 -13.12 -8.88
N PRO A 23 -11.76 -13.74 -7.70
CA PRO A 23 -11.32 -13.14 -6.44
C PRO A 23 -9.81 -12.90 -6.41
N PHE A 24 -9.03 -13.71 -7.15
CA PHE A 24 -7.59 -13.52 -7.28
C PHE A 24 -7.26 -12.17 -7.92
N LEU A 25 -7.96 -11.72 -8.98
CA LEU A 25 -7.73 -10.43 -9.62
C LEU A 25 -7.93 -9.23 -8.68
N PHE A 26 -8.74 -9.41 -7.63
CA PHE A 26 -9.05 -8.37 -6.66
C PHE A 26 -8.17 -8.45 -5.41
N ILE A 27 -7.93 -9.65 -4.86
CA ILE A 27 -6.98 -9.88 -3.77
C ILE A 27 -5.57 -9.48 -4.21
N SER A 28 -5.28 -9.64 -5.50
CA SER A 28 -4.06 -9.22 -6.16
C SER A 28 -4.28 -8.00 -7.05
N SER A 29 -5.14 -7.06 -6.65
CA SER A 29 -5.17 -5.69 -7.18
C SER A 29 -4.70 -4.72 -6.11
N SER A 30 -3.69 -3.90 -6.45
CA SER A 30 -3.22 -2.82 -5.58
C SER A 30 -4.35 -1.86 -5.21
N THR A 31 -5.31 -1.65 -6.12
CA THR A 31 -6.47 -0.77 -5.95
C THR A 31 -7.47 -1.28 -4.92
N VAL A 32 -7.70 -2.58 -4.85
CA VAL A 32 -8.62 -3.17 -3.84
C VAL A 32 -7.99 -3.13 -2.46
N MET A 33 -6.69 -3.42 -2.41
CA MET A 33 -5.91 -3.34 -1.18
C MET A 33 -5.84 -1.89 -0.67
N THR A 34 -5.62 -0.89 -1.52
CA THR A 34 -5.67 0.52 -1.09
C THR A 34 -7.03 0.95 -0.63
N THR A 35 -8.06 0.60 -1.38
CA THR A 35 -9.44 0.93 -1.01
C THR A 35 -9.75 0.38 0.37
N GLY A 36 -9.36 -0.87 0.66
CA GLY A 36 -9.49 -1.47 1.99
C GLY A 36 -8.68 -0.73 3.08
N LEU A 37 -7.43 -0.34 2.79
CA LEU A 37 -6.57 0.38 3.74
C LEU A 37 -7.10 1.80 4.02
N VAL A 38 -7.58 2.51 3.01
CA VAL A 38 -8.17 3.86 3.12
C VAL A 38 -9.51 3.78 3.87
N LEU A 39 -10.37 2.82 3.54
CA LEU A 39 -11.59 2.55 4.30
C LEU A 39 -11.27 2.24 5.76
N GLY A 40 -10.25 1.42 6.02
CA GLY A 40 -9.74 1.18 7.37
C GLY A 40 -9.31 2.46 8.08
N ALA A 41 -8.63 3.38 7.39
CA ALA A 41 -8.24 4.68 7.94
C ALA A 41 -9.45 5.57 8.26
N VAL A 42 -10.45 5.59 7.37
CA VAL A 42 -11.72 6.31 7.56
C VAL A 42 -12.48 5.75 8.76
N VAL A 43 -12.65 4.43 8.85
CA VAL A 43 -13.28 3.77 10.01
C VAL A 43 -12.55 4.15 11.30
N MET A 44 -11.22 4.14 11.30
CA MET A 44 -10.41 4.50 12.47
C MET A 44 -10.56 5.97 12.88
N SER A 45 -10.90 6.87 11.95
CA SER A 45 -11.14 8.29 12.24
C SER A 45 -12.38 8.53 13.12
N PHE A 46 -13.34 7.61 13.07
CA PHE A 46 -14.55 7.67 13.91
C PHE A 46 -14.35 7.06 15.31
N VAL A 47 -13.23 6.37 15.55
CA VAL A 47 -12.98 5.72 16.84
C VAL A 47 -12.47 6.77 17.86
N PRO A 48 -12.99 6.78 19.10
CA PRO A 48 -12.57 7.75 20.12
C PRO A 48 -11.06 7.70 20.37
N ARG A 49 -10.40 8.86 20.35
CA ARG A 49 -8.92 9.00 20.43
C ARG A 49 -8.27 8.29 21.62
N GLY A 50 -9.02 8.08 22.70
CA GLY A 50 -8.58 7.39 23.90
C GLY A 50 -8.53 5.86 23.79
N ALA A 51 -9.15 5.27 22.77
CA ALA A 51 -9.28 3.82 22.64
C ALA A 51 -7.90 3.13 22.60
N PRO A 52 -7.68 2.06 23.40
CA PRO A 52 -6.41 1.36 23.45
C PRO A 52 -5.98 0.78 22.09
N ALA A 53 -6.94 0.26 21.31
CA ALA A 53 -6.70 -0.33 20.00
C ALA A 53 -6.11 0.67 18.98
N LEU A 54 -6.57 1.93 19.00
CA LEU A 54 -6.04 3.00 18.16
C LEU A 54 -4.57 3.33 18.43
N ARG A 55 -4.07 3.00 19.64
CA ARG A 55 -2.68 3.28 20.01
C ARG A 55 -1.67 2.43 19.26
N LEU A 56 -2.08 1.22 18.87
CA LEU A 56 -1.25 0.26 18.15
C LEU A 56 -1.59 0.26 16.65
N ALA A 57 -2.87 0.38 16.32
CA ALA A 57 -3.35 0.29 14.94
C ALA A 57 -2.98 1.52 14.11
N ALA A 58 -3.13 2.74 14.64
CA ALA A 58 -2.94 3.96 13.83
C ALA A 58 -1.50 4.13 13.30
N PRO A 59 -0.43 3.98 14.12
CA PRO A 59 0.94 4.07 13.61
C PRO A 59 1.25 2.96 12.60
N THR A 60 0.75 1.74 12.84
CA THR A 60 0.94 0.60 11.95
C THR A 60 0.28 0.83 10.60
N LEU A 61 -1.00 1.26 10.60
CA LEU A 61 -1.74 1.55 9.38
C LEU A 61 -1.10 2.70 8.60
N ALA A 62 -0.60 3.74 9.28
CA ALA A 62 0.14 4.81 8.64
C ALA A 62 1.43 4.33 7.97
N MET A 63 2.19 3.42 8.60
CA MET A 63 3.38 2.83 8.00
C MET A 63 3.05 1.93 6.80
N VAL A 64 1.98 1.13 6.90
CA VAL A 64 1.50 0.28 5.79
C VAL A 64 1.11 1.14 4.59
N LEU A 65 0.35 2.21 4.81
CA LEU A 65 -0.04 3.19 3.78
C LEU A 65 1.19 3.89 3.17
N ALA A 66 2.15 4.32 4.00
CA ALA A 66 3.35 4.96 3.50
C ALA A 66 4.17 4.03 2.59
N TYR A 67 4.42 2.80 3.03
CA TYR A 67 5.15 1.80 2.22
C TYR A 67 4.41 1.44 0.95
N PHE A 68 3.09 1.35 1.02
CA PHE A 68 2.26 1.15 -0.15
C PHE A 68 2.44 2.29 -1.17
N GLY A 69 2.24 3.54 -0.74
CA GLY A 69 2.28 4.71 -1.62
C GLY A 69 3.65 4.89 -2.27
N PHE A 70 4.73 4.75 -1.48
CA PHE A 70 6.08 4.82 -2.02
C PHE A 70 6.44 3.62 -2.91
N GLY A 71 6.07 2.40 -2.51
CA GLY A 71 6.36 1.21 -3.29
C GLY A 71 5.68 1.23 -4.65
N THR A 72 4.41 1.67 -4.69
CA THR A 72 3.65 1.75 -5.95
C THR A 72 4.16 2.82 -6.90
N ILE A 73 4.48 4.03 -6.43
CA ILE A 73 5.03 5.07 -7.33
C ILE A 73 6.42 4.69 -7.85
N VAL A 74 7.27 4.06 -7.02
CA VAL A 74 8.59 3.58 -7.47
C VAL A 74 8.43 2.52 -8.54
N LEU A 75 7.55 1.53 -8.33
CA LEU A 75 7.28 0.49 -9.31
C LEU A 75 6.70 1.05 -10.62
N ALA A 76 5.72 1.95 -10.52
CA ALA A 76 5.11 2.57 -11.69
C ALA A 76 6.13 3.42 -12.48
N THR A 77 7.02 4.13 -11.80
CA THR A 77 8.13 4.87 -12.43
C THR A 77 9.10 3.92 -13.15
N GLU A 78 9.45 2.80 -12.54
CA GLU A 78 10.32 1.80 -13.16
C GLU A 78 9.70 1.21 -14.43
N ILE A 79 8.40 0.89 -14.38
CA ILE A 79 7.63 0.41 -15.54
C ILE A 79 7.62 1.46 -16.65
N LEU A 80 7.38 2.73 -16.31
CA LEU A 80 7.43 3.84 -17.26
C LEU A 80 8.80 3.93 -17.92
N VAL A 81 9.88 4.05 -17.15
CA VAL A 81 11.23 4.22 -17.71
C VAL A 81 11.64 3.06 -18.62
N ARG A 82 11.27 1.82 -18.29
CA ARG A 82 11.70 0.63 -19.05
C ARG A 82 10.85 0.32 -20.28
N PHE A 83 9.54 0.55 -20.21
CA PHE A 83 8.60 0.01 -21.21
C PHE A 83 7.87 1.09 -22.01
N HIS A 84 8.07 2.37 -21.71
CA HIS A 84 7.31 3.43 -22.37
C HIS A 84 7.52 3.47 -23.89
N ALA A 85 8.72 3.11 -24.37
CA ALA A 85 8.98 3.03 -25.82
C ALA A 85 8.21 1.91 -26.54
N THR A 86 7.75 0.87 -25.83
CA THR A 86 7.05 -0.28 -26.42
C THR A 86 5.56 -0.28 -26.17
N ILE A 87 5.11 0.24 -25.01
CA ILE A 87 3.70 0.26 -24.59
C ILE A 87 3.35 1.59 -23.88
N PRO A 88 3.42 2.73 -24.59
CA PRO A 88 3.33 4.07 -23.99
C PRO A 88 2.04 4.26 -23.19
N ASP A 89 0.88 4.02 -23.77
CA ASP A 89 -0.43 4.22 -23.11
C ASP A 89 -0.57 3.40 -21.81
N ALA A 90 -0.13 2.15 -21.82
CA ALA A 90 -0.20 1.29 -20.65
C ALA A 90 0.73 1.77 -19.52
N THR A 91 1.93 2.21 -19.88
CA THR A 91 2.89 2.75 -18.90
C THR A 91 2.47 4.10 -18.33
N GLU A 92 1.91 5.00 -19.15
CA GLU A 92 1.34 6.28 -18.69
C GLU A 92 0.17 6.03 -17.73
N THR A 93 -0.71 5.10 -18.08
CA THR A 93 -1.83 4.69 -17.21
C THR A 93 -1.35 4.16 -15.87
N GLN A 94 -0.33 3.29 -15.87
CA GLN A 94 0.26 2.76 -14.65
C GLN A 94 0.93 3.85 -13.81
N PHE A 95 1.63 4.79 -14.45
CA PHE A 95 2.24 5.91 -13.75
C PHE A 95 1.20 6.84 -13.11
N ALA A 96 0.14 7.18 -13.85
CA ALA A 96 -1.00 7.93 -13.32
C ALA A 96 -1.67 7.20 -12.13
N SER A 97 -1.85 5.88 -12.24
CA SER A 97 -2.35 5.06 -11.13
C SER A 97 -1.41 5.07 -9.92
N GLY A 98 -0.09 5.04 -10.14
CA GLY A 98 0.92 5.17 -9.09
C GLY A 98 0.84 6.51 -8.35
N ILE A 99 0.61 7.60 -9.08
CA ILE A 99 0.36 8.92 -8.47
C ILE A 99 -0.93 8.89 -7.65
N GLY A 100 -2.01 8.33 -8.19
CA GLY A 100 -3.29 8.18 -7.46
C GLY A 100 -3.11 7.43 -6.15
N HIS A 101 -2.39 6.32 -6.17
CA HIS A 101 -2.05 5.52 -4.99
C HIS A 101 -1.20 6.25 -3.96
N LEU A 102 -0.23 7.05 -4.39
CA LEU A 102 0.56 7.90 -3.49
C LEU A 102 -0.32 8.95 -2.80
N LEU A 103 -1.24 9.57 -3.55
CA LEU A 103 -2.18 10.56 -3.01
C LEU A 103 -3.19 9.92 -2.05
N GLU A 104 -3.73 8.75 -2.38
CA GLU A 104 -4.60 7.95 -1.50
C GLU A 104 -3.90 7.62 -0.18
N ALA A 105 -2.66 7.13 -0.25
CA ALA A 105 -1.84 6.85 0.92
C ALA A 105 -1.62 8.11 1.77
N ALA A 106 -1.27 9.23 1.14
CA ALA A 106 -1.07 10.51 1.82
C ALA A 106 -2.36 10.99 2.51
N ALA A 107 -3.51 10.86 1.86
CA ALA A 107 -4.81 11.19 2.43
C ALA A 107 -5.14 10.30 3.65
N GLY A 108 -4.92 8.98 3.53
CA GLY A 108 -5.11 8.04 4.65
C GLY A 108 -4.21 8.38 5.85
N VAL A 109 -2.94 8.72 5.61
CA VAL A 109 -2.02 9.17 6.67
C VAL A 109 -2.48 10.50 7.27
N ALA A 110 -2.96 11.45 6.46
CA ALA A 110 -3.47 12.73 6.93
C ALA A 110 -4.70 12.55 7.84
N ILE A 111 -5.62 11.64 7.48
CA ILE A 111 -6.78 11.27 8.31
C ILE A 111 -6.31 10.70 9.66
N LEU A 112 -5.29 9.85 9.66
CA LEU A 112 -4.75 9.26 10.89
C LEU A 112 -3.94 10.25 11.73
N PHE A 113 -3.49 11.38 11.16
CA PHE A 113 -2.56 12.32 11.79
C PHE A 113 -2.89 12.70 13.23
N PRO A 114 -4.16 13.01 13.61
CA PRO A 114 -4.51 13.30 15.00
C PRO A 114 -4.17 12.15 15.98
N HIS A 115 -4.23 10.91 15.51
CA HIS A 115 -3.96 9.69 16.27
C HIS A 115 -2.48 9.28 16.27
N LEU A 116 -1.66 9.92 15.43
CA LEU A 116 -0.21 9.71 15.31
C LEU A 116 0.61 10.60 16.26
N ARG A 117 0.02 11.69 16.75
CA ARG A 117 0.70 12.63 17.67
C ARG A 117 0.98 11.97 19.02
N ARG A 118 2.10 12.37 19.64
CA ARG A 118 2.49 11.96 21.01
C ARG A 118 2.67 10.44 21.19
N ARG A 119 2.99 9.71 20.11
CA ARG A 119 3.34 8.29 20.17
C ARG A 119 4.80 8.12 20.56
N SER A 120 5.08 7.09 21.36
CA SER A 120 6.43 6.78 21.79
C SER A 120 7.27 6.26 20.62
N ARG A 121 8.58 6.44 20.69
CA ARG A 121 9.53 5.88 19.72
C ARG A 121 9.34 4.37 19.54
N ARG A 122 9.10 3.65 20.64
CA ARG A 122 8.83 2.20 20.64
C ARG A 122 7.60 1.84 19.80
N ALA A 123 6.53 2.65 19.87
CA ALA A 123 5.33 2.40 19.06
C ALA A 123 5.62 2.49 17.56
N TRP A 124 6.43 3.46 17.14
CA TRP A 124 6.84 3.60 15.74
C TRP A 124 7.77 2.48 15.27
N VAL A 125 8.70 2.01 16.10
CA VAL A 125 9.57 0.87 15.76
C VAL A 125 8.74 -0.41 15.56
N VAL A 126 7.76 -0.65 16.45
CA VAL A 126 6.85 -1.80 16.33
C VAL A 126 5.99 -1.67 15.08
N ALA A 127 5.40 -0.50 14.84
CA ALA A 127 4.60 -0.24 13.63
C ALA A 127 5.38 -0.47 12.34
N ASN A 128 6.63 0.01 12.27
CA ASN A 128 7.52 -0.21 11.14
C ASN A 128 7.79 -1.71 10.94
N ALA A 129 8.12 -2.45 12.02
CA ALA A 129 8.35 -3.89 11.94
C ALA A 129 7.12 -4.67 11.46
N VAL A 130 5.93 -4.33 11.95
CA VAL A 130 4.67 -4.95 11.52
C VAL A 130 4.37 -4.62 10.06
N ALA A 131 4.58 -3.38 9.62
CA ALA A 131 4.39 -2.98 8.23
C ALA A 131 5.36 -3.70 7.29
N VAL A 132 6.64 -3.83 7.66
CA VAL A 132 7.62 -4.63 6.90
C VAL A 132 7.17 -6.09 6.81
N ALA A 133 6.73 -6.69 7.91
CA ALA A 133 6.29 -8.08 7.92
C ALA A 133 5.05 -8.30 7.03
N TYR A 134 4.07 -7.39 7.10
CA TYR A 134 2.90 -7.41 6.24
C TYR A 134 3.29 -7.37 4.76
N TRP A 135 4.14 -6.41 4.37
CA TRP A 135 4.57 -6.28 2.99
C TRP A 135 5.47 -7.43 2.52
N MET A 136 6.32 -7.99 3.40
CA MET A 136 7.07 -9.20 3.09
C MET A 136 6.13 -10.37 2.80
N ALA A 137 5.08 -10.56 3.60
CA ALA A 137 4.08 -11.59 3.34
C ALA A 137 3.38 -11.37 1.99
N GLN A 138 3.01 -10.13 1.67
CA GLN A 138 2.44 -9.78 0.36
C GLN A 138 3.40 -10.14 -0.79
N VAL A 139 4.67 -9.75 -0.69
CA VAL A 139 5.69 -9.96 -1.73
C VAL A 139 6.04 -11.44 -1.91
N LEU A 140 6.21 -12.19 -0.82
CA LEU A 140 6.71 -13.56 -0.86
C LEU A 140 5.60 -14.60 -1.03
N ILE A 141 4.49 -14.43 -0.32
CA ILE A 141 3.41 -15.44 -0.27
C ILE A 141 2.41 -15.16 -1.38
N LEU A 142 1.95 -13.90 -1.47
CA LEU A 142 0.90 -13.54 -2.41
C LEU A 142 1.44 -13.23 -3.80
N THR A 143 2.74 -12.90 -3.92
CA THR A 143 3.46 -12.57 -5.18
C THR A 143 2.53 -11.91 -6.19
N PRO A 144 2.31 -10.59 -6.06
CA PRO A 144 1.34 -9.92 -6.90
C PRO A 144 1.60 -10.16 -8.40
N PRO A 145 0.58 -10.51 -9.20
CA PRO A 145 0.77 -10.89 -10.60
C PRO A 145 1.30 -9.73 -11.44
N TRP A 146 1.08 -8.49 -11.01
CA TRP A 146 1.63 -7.31 -11.65
C TRP A 146 3.17 -7.22 -11.52
N PHE A 147 3.81 -7.96 -10.60
CA PHE A 147 5.27 -8.07 -10.57
C PHE A 147 5.81 -8.76 -11.83
N ALA A 148 5.04 -9.69 -12.40
CA ALA A 148 5.43 -10.44 -13.59
C ALA A 148 5.12 -9.71 -14.91
N PHE A 149 4.66 -8.46 -14.86
CA PHE A 149 4.34 -7.67 -16.05
C PHE A 149 5.56 -7.61 -17.00
N GLN A 150 5.41 -7.99 -18.27
CA GLN A 150 6.55 -8.02 -19.22
C GLN A 150 7.75 -8.85 -18.72
N GLY A 151 7.53 -9.91 -17.91
CA GLY A 151 8.59 -10.82 -17.47
C GLY A 151 9.53 -10.27 -16.38
N GLN A 152 9.20 -9.15 -15.75
CA GLN A 152 10.08 -8.46 -14.79
C GLN A 152 9.98 -8.97 -13.34
N LEU A 153 9.38 -10.15 -13.12
CA LEU A 153 9.05 -10.69 -11.79
C LEU A 153 10.23 -10.61 -10.82
N GLU A 154 11.39 -11.14 -11.22
CA GLU A 154 12.55 -11.22 -10.35
C GLU A 154 13.15 -9.85 -10.02
N VAL A 155 13.14 -8.92 -10.99
CA VAL A 155 13.64 -7.55 -10.78
C VAL A 155 12.74 -6.81 -9.80
N VAL A 156 11.42 -6.85 -10.00
CA VAL A 156 10.46 -6.16 -9.15
C VAL A 156 10.44 -6.77 -7.74
N ARG A 157 10.47 -8.11 -7.64
CA ARG A 157 10.57 -8.79 -6.35
C ARG A 157 11.85 -8.41 -5.61
N MET A 158 12.99 -8.35 -6.30
CA MET A 158 14.26 -7.95 -5.69
C MET A 158 14.23 -6.50 -5.19
N LEU A 159 13.71 -5.57 -5.99
CA LEU A 159 13.52 -4.18 -5.57
C LEU A 159 12.60 -4.08 -4.34
N ALA A 160 11.46 -4.79 -4.35
CA ALA A 160 10.54 -4.81 -3.22
C ALA A 160 11.21 -5.37 -1.95
N LEU A 161 11.95 -6.47 -2.06
CA LEU A 161 12.69 -7.06 -0.95
C LEU A 161 13.81 -6.14 -0.45
N ALA A 162 14.50 -5.43 -1.34
CA ALA A 162 15.53 -4.47 -0.96
C ALA A 162 14.95 -3.30 -0.16
N THR A 163 13.81 -2.74 -0.58
CA THR A 163 13.10 -1.70 0.18
C THR A 163 12.66 -2.21 1.55
N LEU A 164 12.15 -3.43 1.64
CA LEU A 164 11.75 -4.05 2.91
C LEU A 164 12.94 -4.33 3.83
N ALA A 165 14.07 -4.77 3.28
CA ALA A 165 15.32 -4.95 4.02
C ALA A 165 15.85 -3.63 4.57
N ALA A 166 15.79 -2.55 3.78
CA ALA A 166 16.15 -1.21 4.25
C ALA A 166 15.22 -0.76 5.40
N GLY A 167 13.90 -0.97 5.27
CA GLY A 167 12.93 -0.70 6.32
C GLY A 167 13.21 -1.49 7.61
N ALA A 168 13.58 -2.77 7.50
CA ALA A 168 13.97 -3.61 8.63
C ALA A 168 15.26 -3.11 9.29
N LEU A 169 16.26 -2.72 8.51
CA LEU A 169 17.53 -2.17 9.02
C LEU A 169 17.30 -0.89 9.83
N VAL A 170 16.45 0.01 9.34
CA VAL A 170 16.05 1.23 10.07
C VAL A 170 15.42 0.86 11.41
N SER A 171 14.52 -0.12 11.46
CA SER A 171 13.96 -0.63 12.72
C SER A 171 15.05 -1.09 13.70
N VAL A 172 16.04 -1.87 13.23
CA VAL A 172 17.13 -2.37 14.07
C VAL A 172 18.00 -1.24 14.61
N LEU A 173 18.39 -0.28 13.75
CA LEU A 173 19.21 0.88 14.15
C LEU A 173 18.47 1.76 15.16
N LEU A 174 17.19 2.00 14.94
CA LEU A 174 16.34 2.78 15.85
C LEU A 174 16.12 2.06 17.18
N TRP A 175 15.96 0.74 17.16
CA TRP A 175 15.84 -0.07 18.38
C TRP A 175 17.11 -0.01 19.22
N ARG A 176 18.28 -0.25 18.62
CA ARG A 176 19.58 -0.21 19.30
C ARG A 176 19.88 1.16 19.93
N SER A 177 19.55 2.24 19.23
CA SER A 177 19.74 3.60 19.74
C SER A 177 18.66 4.05 20.72
N ALA A 178 17.56 3.29 20.89
CA ALA A 178 16.55 3.55 21.92
C ALA A 178 16.89 2.87 23.26
N GLN A 179 17.77 1.85 23.25
CA GLN A 179 18.16 1.10 24.44
C GLN A 179 19.30 1.75 25.25
N ARG A 180 19.84 2.91 24.85
CA ARG A 180 20.85 3.63 25.66
C ARG A 180 20.15 4.49 26.71
N PRO A 181 20.21 4.16 28.01
CA PRO A 181 19.85 5.09 29.06
C PRO A 181 20.93 6.17 29.15
N ARG A 182 20.53 7.40 29.47
CA ARG A 182 21.38 8.28 30.28
C ARG A 182 20.95 8.10 31.72
#